data_AF-A0A943HD60-F1
#
_entry.id   AF-A0A943HD60-F1
#
_cell.length_a   1.000
_cell.length_b   1.000
_cell.length_c   1.000
_cell.angle_alpha   90.00
_cell.angle_beta   90.00
_cell.angle_gamma   90.00
#
_symmetry.space_group_name_H-M   'P 1'
#
loop_
_entity.id
_entity.type
_entity.pdbx_description
1 polymer ?
#
loop_
_entity_poly.entity_id
_entity_poly.type
_entity_poly.pdbx_seq_one_letter_code
_entity_poly.pdbx_strand_id
1 'polypeptide(L)'
;MASVIVQTLKNLTKHNVGSLNQWAKDLLNQGAKVSGGAIDNYCLGVLGFNANGERIVTALADQTKKGVLVASVEDYMEEFETMAQFYNEVGEYARIVYQTVGHRFEASNFELADTAKPAKNGQVAHYDITKKKYIISNGASNHTDYATAGNKYVVVNVPDYTLAGLPVIRFEIA
;
A
#
# COMPACT_ATOMS: atom_id res chain seq x y z
N MET A 1 -36.57 5.33 10.29
CA MET A 1 -35.61 5.77 9.25
C MET A 1 -34.30 5.04 9.48
N ALA A 2 -33.67 4.58 8.39
CA ALA A 2 -32.62 3.56 8.33
C ALA A 2 -31.27 3.94 9.00
N SER A 3 -31.23 4.26 10.30
CA SER A 3 -29.98 4.63 10.98
C SER A 3 -29.01 3.45 11.06
N VAL A 4 -29.50 2.24 11.31
CA VAL A 4 -28.68 1.02 11.40
C VAL A 4 -28.02 0.71 10.05
N ILE A 5 -28.78 0.73 8.95
CA ILE A 5 -28.23 0.46 7.60
C ILE A 5 -27.19 1.53 7.22
N VAL A 6 -27.46 2.81 7.50
CA VAL A 6 -26.49 3.89 7.26
C VAL A 6 -25.24 3.74 8.13
N GLN A 7 -25.36 3.21 9.34
CA GLN A 7 -24.24 2.99 10.25
C GLN A 7 -23.42 1.76 9.83
N THR A 8 -24.06 0.70 9.33
CA THR A 8 -23.39 -0.46 8.73
C THR A 8 -22.70 -0.09 7.41
N LEU A 9 -23.30 0.75 6.57
CA LEU A 9 -22.68 1.31 5.35
C LEU A 9 -21.49 2.24 5.67
N LYS A 10 -21.54 2.97 6.79
CA LYS A 10 -20.40 3.78 7.27
C LYS A 10 -19.28 2.93 7.88
N ASN A 11 -19.62 1.80 8.48
CA ASN A 11 -18.69 0.85 9.12
C ASN A 11 -18.18 -0.23 8.16
N LEU A 12 -18.54 -0.19 6.88
CA LEU A 12 -17.91 -1.02 5.86
C LEU A 12 -16.42 -0.64 5.82
N THR A 13 -15.60 -1.53 6.36
CA THR A 13 -14.16 -1.32 6.53
C THR A 13 -13.56 -0.99 5.19
N LYS A 14 -13.11 0.26 5.04
CA LYS A 14 -12.42 0.69 3.84
C LYS A 14 -10.98 0.18 3.90
N HIS A 15 -10.75 -0.93 3.23
CA HIS A 15 -9.43 -1.41 2.86
C HIS A 15 -8.75 -0.45 1.89
N ASN A 16 -7.46 -0.65 1.77
CA ASN A 16 -6.52 0.22 1.12
C ASN A 16 -6.56 0.08 -0.41
N VAL A 17 -6.63 1.21 -1.11
CA VAL A 17 -6.67 1.26 -2.58
C VAL A 17 -5.47 2.00 -3.13
N GLY A 18 -5.20 1.76 -4.40
CA GLY A 18 -4.14 2.45 -5.11
C GLY A 18 -4.17 2.16 -6.59
N SER A 19 -3.26 2.79 -7.31
CA SER A 19 -3.11 2.60 -8.75
C SER A 19 -1.65 2.54 -9.17
N LEU A 20 -1.34 1.55 -9.99
CA LEU A 20 -0.05 1.42 -10.67
C LEU A 20 -0.21 1.98 -12.10
N ASN A 21 -0.26 3.30 -12.23
CA ASN A 21 -0.37 3.97 -13.53
C ASN A 21 1.01 4.14 -14.21
N GLN A 22 1.65 3.02 -14.53
CA GLN A 22 2.96 2.97 -15.18
C GLN A 22 2.93 2.05 -16.41
N TRP A 23 3.67 2.44 -17.45
CA TRP A 23 3.76 1.69 -18.70
C TRP A 23 4.55 0.39 -18.58
N ALA A 24 5.57 0.35 -17.71
CA ALA A 24 6.35 -0.85 -17.41
C ALA A 24 6.14 -1.24 -15.95
N LYS A 25 5.79 -2.50 -15.70
CA LYS A 25 5.55 -3.06 -14.36
C LYS A 25 6.42 -4.30 -14.17
N ASP A 26 7.33 -4.26 -13.21
CA ASP A 26 8.10 -5.44 -12.83
C ASP A 26 7.26 -6.31 -11.88
N LEU A 27 6.71 -7.39 -12.41
CA LEU A 27 5.79 -8.28 -11.71
C LEU A 27 6.44 -9.64 -11.46
N LEU A 28 6.15 -10.24 -10.31
CA LEU A 28 6.46 -11.65 -10.10
C LEU A 28 5.48 -12.51 -10.90
N ASN A 29 6.02 -13.37 -11.77
CA ASN A 29 5.20 -14.33 -12.51
C ASN A 29 4.50 -15.30 -11.54
N GLN A 30 3.20 -15.55 -11.76
CA GLN A 30 2.31 -16.37 -10.92
C GLN A 30 2.05 -15.87 -9.48
N GLY A 31 2.53 -14.67 -9.13
CA GLY A 31 2.28 -14.07 -7.81
C GLY A 31 2.93 -14.81 -6.63
N ALA A 32 2.45 -14.53 -5.43
CA ALA A 32 2.88 -15.23 -4.21
C ALA A 32 1.70 -15.46 -3.27
N LYS A 33 1.71 -16.59 -2.55
CA LYS A 33 0.66 -16.97 -1.61
C LYS A 33 0.80 -16.20 -0.30
N VAL A 34 -0.26 -15.58 0.19
CA VAL A 34 -0.25 -14.83 1.46
C VAL A 34 -0.13 -15.82 2.63
N SER A 35 0.82 -15.58 3.54
CA SER A 35 1.03 -16.38 4.74
C SER A 35 1.28 -15.53 5.98
N GLY A 36 0.96 -16.06 7.16
CA GLY A 36 1.13 -15.41 8.45
C GLY A 36 -0.02 -14.49 8.88
N GLY A 37 -0.63 -13.75 7.95
CA GLY A 37 -1.81 -12.92 8.22
C GLY A 37 -2.33 -12.25 6.96
N ALA A 38 -3.57 -11.74 7.02
CA ALA A 38 -4.17 -10.99 5.92
C ALA A 38 -3.36 -9.72 5.59
N ILE A 39 -3.20 -9.43 4.30
CA ILE A 39 -2.43 -8.28 3.80
C ILE A 39 -3.32 -7.44 2.89
N ASP A 40 -3.53 -6.18 3.28
CA ASP A 40 -4.25 -5.21 2.47
C ASP A 40 -3.44 -4.83 1.22
N ASN A 41 -4.14 -4.38 0.17
CA ASN A 41 -3.49 -3.87 -1.03
C ASN A 41 -2.63 -2.63 -0.72
N TYR A 42 -1.57 -2.46 -1.51
CA TYR A 42 -0.56 -1.41 -1.41
C TYR A 42 0.26 -1.41 -0.10
N CYS A 43 0.16 -2.47 0.71
CA CYS A 43 1.09 -2.73 1.81
C CYS A 43 2.38 -3.40 1.32
N LEU A 44 3.43 -3.29 2.15
CA LEU A 44 4.72 -3.93 1.87
C LEU A 44 4.80 -5.33 2.47
N GLY A 45 5.28 -6.26 1.66
CA GLY A 45 5.56 -7.64 2.05
C GLY A 45 7.01 -8.05 1.81
N VAL A 46 7.38 -9.21 2.34
CA VAL A 46 8.64 -9.89 2.07
C VAL A 46 8.34 -11.22 1.39
N LEU A 47 9.13 -11.52 0.35
CA LEU A 47 9.04 -12.79 -0.36
C LEU A 47 9.84 -13.87 0.38
N GLY A 48 9.26 -15.06 0.45
CA GLY A 48 9.90 -16.27 0.94
C GLY A 48 9.42 -17.51 0.17
N PHE A 49 9.83 -18.68 0.65
CA PHE A 49 9.39 -19.98 0.16
C PHE A 49 8.85 -20.80 1.33
N ASN A 50 7.79 -21.58 1.12
CA ASN A 50 7.41 -22.63 2.07
C ASN A 50 8.25 -23.90 1.88
N ALA A 51 8.07 -24.83 2.81
CA ALA A 51 8.64 -26.18 2.75
C ALA A 51 8.26 -26.97 1.48
N ASN A 52 7.18 -26.58 0.80
CA ASN A 52 6.70 -27.21 -0.44
C ASN A 52 7.27 -26.53 -1.71
N GLY A 53 8.10 -25.50 -1.58
CA GLY A 53 8.70 -24.77 -2.70
C GLY A 53 7.82 -23.69 -3.34
N GLU A 54 6.63 -23.42 -2.79
CA GLU A 54 5.75 -22.34 -3.25
C GLU A 54 6.24 -20.97 -2.74
N ARG A 55 6.14 -19.95 -3.59
CA ARG A 55 6.40 -18.55 -3.25
C ARG A 55 5.37 -18.06 -2.23
N ILE A 56 5.85 -17.51 -1.12
CA ILE A 56 5.02 -16.91 -0.08
C ILE A 56 5.32 -15.41 0.04
N VAL A 57 4.29 -14.62 0.36
CA VAL A 57 4.42 -13.26 0.85
C VAL A 57 3.95 -13.16 2.30
N THR A 58 4.78 -12.58 3.16
CA THR A 58 4.43 -12.22 4.53
C THR A 58 4.51 -10.70 4.69
N ALA A 59 3.80 -10.13 5.66
CA ALA A 59 3.89 -8.70 5.95
C ALA A 59 5.34 -8.33 6.33
N LEU A 60 5.81 -7.16 5.86
CA LEU A 60 7.15 -6.68 6.19
C LEU A 60 7.27 -6.51 7.71
N ALA A 61 8.24 -7.19 8.33
CA ALA A 61 8.49 -7.13 9.78
C ALA A 61 9.76 -6.35 10.14
N ASP A 62 10.55 -5.94 9.15
CA ASP A 62 11.84 -5.26 9.32
C ASP A 62 11.94 -4.05 8.41
N GLN A 63 12.05 -2.85 9.02
CA GLN A 63 12.02 -1.57 8.30
C GLN A 63 13.28 -1.32 7.49
N THR A 64 14.37 -2.04 7.78
CA THR A 64 15.65 -1.91 7.07
C THR A 64 15.69 -2.67 5.75
N LYS A 65 14.75 -3.61 5.53
CA LYS A 65 14.73 -4.47 4.35
C LYS A 65 13.86 -3.87 3.25
N LYS A 66 14.32 -4.04 2.01
CA LYS A 66 13.51 -3.70 0.84
C LYS A 66 12.31 -4.63 0.75
N GLY A 67 11.13 -4.03 0.67
CA GLY A 67 9.86 -4.73 0.59
C GLY A 67 9.39 -4.82 -0.85
N VAL A 68 8.51 -5.79 -1.12
CA VAL A 68 7.75 -5.84 -2.37
C VAL A 68 6.36 -5.27 -2.14
N LEU A 69 5.78 -4.66 -3.18
CA LEU A 69 4.44 -4.11 -3.11
C LEU A 69 3.42 -5.22 -3.41
N VAL A 70 2.45 -5.39 -2.52
CA VAL A 70 1.31 -6.29 -2.74
C VAL A 70 0.21 -5.48 -3.41
N ALA A 71 -0.09 -5.77 -4.68
CA ALA A 71 -1.05 -5.02 -5.47
C ALA A 71 -1.89 -6.00 -6.30
N SER A 72 -2.79 -6.70 -5.62
CA SER A 72 -3.74 -7.63 -6.24
C SER A 72 -4.64 -6.92 -7.25
N VAL A 73 -5.05 -7.67 -8.27
CA VAL A 73 -5.81 -7.12 -9.41
C VAL A 73 -7.25 -6.95 -9.01
N GLU A 74 -7.63 -5.72 -8.69
CA GLU A 74 -9.02 -5.36 -8.34
C GLU A 74 -9.94 -5.39 -9.58
N ASP A 75 -9.37 -5.37 -10.80
CA ASP A 75 -10.07 -5.28 -12.09
C ASP A 75 -10.98 -6.48 -12.43
N TYR A 76 -10.76 -7.66 -11.83
CA TYR A 76 -11.55 -8.86 -12.15
C TYR A 76 -12.85 -9.01 -11.34
N MET A 77 -13.09 -8.16 -10.34
CA MET A 77 -14.25 -8.30 -9.42
C MET A 77 -15.04 -7.01 -9.18
N GLU A 78 -14.84 -5.97 -10.01
CA GLU A 78 -15.63 -4.71 -9.94
C GLU A 78 -17.16 -4.93 -10.01
N GLU A 79 -17.62 -6.05 -10.55
CA GLU A 79 -19.06 -6.35 -10.67
C GLU A 79 -19.77 -6.65 -9.34
N PHE A 80 -19.04 -7.01 -8.28
CA PHE A 80 -19.65 -7.48 -7.03
C PHE A 80 -19.19 -6.74 -5.77
N GLU A 81 -18.00 -6.13 -5.76
CA GLU A 81 -17.43 -5.45 -4.59
C GLU A 81 -16.74 -4.13 -4.96
N THR A 82 -16.76 -3.16 -4.04
CA THR A 82 -16.01 -1.91 -4.24
C THR A 82 -14.53 -2.12 -3.97
N MET A 83 -13.64 -1.49 -4.75
CA MET A 83 -12.16 -1.59 -4.58
C MET A 83 -11.69 -1.38 -3.13
N ALA A 84 -12.40 -0.53 -2.37
CA ALA A 84 -12.14 -0.27 -0.96
C ALA A 84 -12.56 -1.41 -0.01
N GLN A 85 -13.06 -2.54 -0.49
CA GLN A 85 -13.42 -3.71 0.33
C GLN A 85 -12.43 -4.87 0.16
N PHE A 86 -11.49 -4.76 -0.78
CA PHE A 86 -10.57 -5.85 -1.12
C PHE A 86 -9.39 -5.94 -0.15
N TYR A 87 -9.15 -7.15 0.35
CA TYR A 87 -7.95 -7.53 1.08
C TYR A 87 -7.57 -8.95 0.67
N ASN A 88 -6.29 -9.32 0.84
CA ASN A 88 -5.85 -10.68 0.53
C ASN A 88 -5.84 -11.52 1.81
N GLU A 89 -6.62 -12.60 1.83
CA GLU A 89 -6.65 -13.56 2.93
C GLU A 89 -5.48 -14.55 2.90
N VAL A 90 -5.24 -15.18 4.05
CA VAL A 90 -4.22 -16.21 4.17
C VAL A 90 -4.55 -17.39 3.26
N GLY A 91 -3.64 -17.71 2.35
CA GLY A 91 -3.81 -18.79 1.37
C GLY A 91 -4.16 -18.33 -0.04
N GLU A 92 -4.49 -17.05 -0.24
CA GLU A 92 -4.74 -16.48 -1.56
C GLU A 92 -3.45 -16.07 -2.27
N TYR A 93 -3.49 -16.08 -3.61
CA TYR A 93 -2.38 -15.62 -4.43
C TYR A 93 -2.51 -14.13 -4.68
N ALA A 94 -1.58 -13.35 -4.12
CA ALA A 94 -1.52 -11.93 -4.34
C ALA A 94 -0.57 -11.59 -5.51
N ARG A 95 -0.90 -10.54 -6.27
CA ARG A 95 0.01 -10.01 -7.28
C ARG A 95 1.10 -9.20 -6.58
N ILE A 96 2.34 -9.56 -6.90
CA ILE A 96 3.53 -8.93 -6.31
C ILE A 96 4.21 -8.06 -7.37
N VAL A 97 4.49 -6.81 -6.98
CA VAL A 97 5.18 -5.83 -7.80
C VAL A 97 6.52 -5.50 -7.14
N TYR A 98 7.59 -5.60 -7.92
CA TYR A 98 8.92 -5.20 -7.49
C TYR A 98 9.02 -3.68 -7.46
N GLN A 99 9.69 -3.17 -6.42
CA GLN A 99 9.94 -1.75 -6.27
C GLN A 99 11.21 -1.35 -7.02
N THR A 100 11.01 -0.89 -8.26
CA THR A 100 12.08 -0.37 -9.11
C THR A 100 12.22 1.13 -8.89
N VAL A 101 13.45 1.62 -8.73
CA VAL A 101 13.72 3.05 -8.49
C VAL A 101 13.20 3.88 -9.67
N GLY A 102 12.52 5.00 -9.38
CA GLY A 102 11.89 5.87 -10.37
C GLY A 102 10.49 5.43 -10.81
N HIS A 103 10.02 4.25 -10.40
CA HIS A 103 8.64 3.85 -10.64
C HIS A 103 7.68 4.60 -9.73
N ARG A 104 6.47 4.83 -10.25
CA ARG A 104 5.43 5.62 -9.57
C ARG A 104 4.21 4.77 -9.28
N PHE A 105 3.61 4.99 -8.11
CA PHE A 105 2.36 4.37 -7.71
C PHE A 105 1.52 5.33 -6.87
N GLU A 106 0.22 5.11 -6.86
CA GLU A 106 -0.73 5.79 -6.00
C GLU A 106 -1.17 4.86 -4.89
N ALA A 107 -1.25 5.37 -3.66
CA ALA A 107 -1.76 4.63 -2.53
C ALA A 107 -2.60 5.53 -1.62
N SER A 108 -3.67 4.98 -1.05
CA SER A 108 -4.47 5.63 -0.01
C SER A 108 -3.89 5.49 1.39
N ASN A 109 -2.87 4.64 1.56
CA ASN A 109 -2.40 4.14 2.86
C ASN A 109 -1.41 5.12 3.48
N PHE A 110 -1.71 6.41 3.48
CA PHE A 110 -0.75 7.43 3.91
C PHE A 110 -1.19 8.12 5.21
N GLU A 111 -0.22 8.67 5.91
CA GLU A 111 -0.43 9.51 7.09
C GLU A 111 0.58 10.65 7.05
N LEU A 112 0.13 11.86 7.39
CA LEU A 112 1.02 12.99 7.56
C LEU A 112 1.68 12.89 8.93
N ALA A 113 3.01 13.00 8.99
CA ALA A 113 3.72 13.04 10.26
C ALA A 113 3.32 14.25 11.13
N ASP A 114 2.80 15.30 10.50
CA ASP A 114 2.21 16.47 11.16
C ASP A 114 0.92 16.84 10.43
N THR A 115 -0.23 16.65 11.08
CA THR A 115 -1.55 16.88 10.49
C THR A 115 -1.86 18.35 10.25
N ALA A 116 -1.12 19.28 10.85
CA ALA A 116 -1.28 20.71 10.63
C ALA A 116 -0.68 21.17 9.30
N LYS A 117 0.16 20.33 8.66
CA LYS A 117 0.84 20.66 7.40
C LYS A 117 0.35 19.73 6.28
N PRO A 118 -0.25 20.29 5.20
CA PRO A 118 -0.76 19.48 4.11
C PRO A 118 0.38 18.83 3.30
N ALA A 119 0.07 17.70 2.66
CA ALA A 119 0.98 17.03 1.74
C ALA A 119 1.34 17.95 0.56
N LYS A 120 2.62 17.95 0.16
CA LYS A 120 3.15 18.72 -0.97
C LYS A 120 4.15 17.89 -1.76
N ASN A 121 4.27 18.23 -3.04
CA ASN A 121 5.24 17.62 -3.94
C ASN A 121 6.68 17.88 -3.41
N GLY A 122 7.55 16.88 -3.55
CA GLY A 122 8.93 16.90 -3.08
C GLY A 122 9.12 16.47 -1.62
N GLN A 123 8.04 16.15 -0.90
CA GLN A 123 8.16 15.61 0.46
C GLN A 123 8.64 14.16 0.43
N VAL A 124 9.48 13.80 1.41
CA VAL A 124 9.95 12.43 1.57
C VAL A 124 8.97 11.62 2.42
N ALA A 125 8.83 10.34 2.10
CA ALA A 125 7.99 9.41 2.84
C ALA A 125 8.70 8.07 3.05
N HIS A 126 8.35 7.38 4.14
CA HIS A 126 8.78 6.00 4.41
C HIS A 126 7.57 5.16 4.81
N TYR A 127 7.70 3.84 4.72
CA TYR A 127 6.67 2.93 5.18
C TYR A 127 6.88 2.57 6.66
N ASP A 128 5.88 2.84 7.49
CA ASP A 128 5.79 2.41 8.89
C ASP A 128 5.13 1.03 8.94
N ILE A 129 5.88 0.05 9.45
CA ILE A 129 5.45 -1.35 9.54
C ILE A 129 4.34 -1.55 10.57
N THR A 130 4.40 -0.82 11.69
CA THR A 130 3.46 -0.96 12.81
C THR A 130 2.09 -0.42 12.39
N LYS A 131 2.08 0.73 11.73
CA LYS A 131 0.87 1.38 11.21
C LYS A 131 0.41 0.80 9.88
N LYS A 132 1.29 0.11 9.16
CA LYS A 132 1.09 -0.35 7.77
C LYS A 132 0.74 0.81 6.82
N LYS A 133 1.41 1.95 6.98
CA LYS A 133 1.13 3.19 6.25
C LYS A 133 2.41 3.89 5.77
N TYR A 134 2.28 4.68 4.72
CA TYR A 134 3.29 5.60 4.24
C TYR A 134 3.24 6.91 5.04
N ILE A 135 4.26 7.15 5.84
CA ILE A 135 4.38 8.36 6.65
C ILE A 135 5.08 9.45 5.83
N ILE A 136 4.37 10.53 5.54
CA ILE A 136 4.88 11.68 4.78
C ILE A 136 5.51 12.67 5.75
N SER A 137 6.78 12.98 5.53
CA SER A 137 7.53 13.92 6.35
C SER A 137 7.28 15.36 5.95
N ASN A 138 7.11 16.21 6.97
CA ASN A 138 6.94 17.65 6.82
C ASN A 138 8.20 18.45 7.26
N GLY A 139 9.32 17.79 7.55
CA GLY A 139 10.56 18.45 7.97
C GLY A 139 11.63 17.49 8.53
N ALA A 140 12.84 18.01 8.77
CA ALA A 140 14.02 17.27 9.24
C ALA A 140 13.77 16.37 10.46
N SER A 141 12.94 16.83 11.40
CA SER A 141 12.66 16.14 12.66
C SER A 141 11.59 15.05 12.56
N ASN A 142 10.76 15.05 11.52
CA ASN A 142 9.56 14.23 11.44
C ASN A 142 9.79 12.98 10.58
N HIS A 143 11.03 12.51 10.50
CA HIS A 143 11.43 11.38 9.67
C HIS A 143 12.57 10.57 10.30
N THR A 144 12.60 10.47 11.63
CA THR A 144 13.62 9.70 12.35
C THR A 144 13.83 8.29 11.78
N ASP A 145 12.74 7.63 11.38
CA ASP A 145 12.78 6.27 10.84
C ASP A 145 13.01 6.21 9.32
N TYR A 146 13.05 7.36 8.63
CA TYR A 146 13.35 7.44 7.21
C TYR A 146 14.83 7.16 6.92
N ALA A 147 15.73 7.52 7.84
CA ALA A 147 17.16 7.28 7.65
C ALA A 147 17.47 5.78 7.54
N THR A 148 16.81 4.98 8.38
CA THR A 148 16.96 3.52 8.48
C THR A 148 15.98 2.74 7.61
N ALA A 149 14.98 3.39 7.01
CA ALA A 149 14.04 2.74 6.10
C ALA A 149 14.73 2.20 4.84
N GLY A 150 14.49 0.91 4.56
CA GLY A 150 14.94 0.23 3.35
C GLY A 150 14.17 0.67 2.11
N ASN A 151 12.90 1.08 2.28
CA ASN A 151 12.07 1.63 1.21
C ASN A 151 11.82 3.12 1.47
N LYS A 152 12.24 3.96 0.51
CA LYS A 152 12.12 5.41 0.57
C LYS A 152 11.29 5.87 -0.61
N TYR A 153 10.50 6.91 -0.38
CA TYR A 153 9.58 7.45 -1.36
C TYR A 153 9.63 8.96 -1.38
N VAL A 154 9.27 9.53 -2.53
CA VAL A 154 9.04 10.96 -2.69
C VAL A 154 7.61 11.19 -3.16
N VAL A 155 6.93 12.15 -2.55
CA VAL A 155 5.61 12.60 -2.99
C VAL A 155 5.79 13.38 -4.29
N VAL A 156 5.28 12.86 -5.39
CA VAL A 156 5.40 13.49 -6.72
C VAL A 156 4.13 14.20 -7.13
N ASN A 157 2.98 13.76 -6.63
CA ASN A 157 1.72 14.45 -6.83
C ASN A 157 0.76 14.20 -5.65
N VAL A 158 -0.07 15.20 -5.37
CA VAL A 158 -1.22 15.08 -4.47
C VAL A 158 -2.46 15.27 -5.33
N PRO A 159 -3.04 14.18 -5.85
CA PRO A 159 -4.26 14.25 -6.65
C PRO A 159 -5.42 14.93 -5.92
N ASP A 160 -6.25 15.63 -6.68
CA ASP A 160 -7.50 16.26 -6.21
C ASP A 160 -8.73 15.34 -6.35
N TYR A 161 -8.51 14.08 -6.74
CA TYR A 161 -9.55 13.05 -6.82
C TYR A 161 -9.41 11.99 -5.72
N THR A 162 -10.47 11.19 -5.59
CA THR A 162 -10.48 10.01 -4.72
C THR A 162 -10.55 8.75 -5.57
N LEU A 163 -9.88 7.68 -5.13
CA LEU A 163 -10.03 6.35 -5.69
C LEU A 163 -10.96 5.56 -4.77
N ALA A 164 -12.09 5.07 -5.28
CA ALA A 164 -13.13 4.40 -4.47
C ALA A 164 -13.56 5.16 -3.20
N GLY A 165 -13.57 6.50 -3.25
CA GLY A 165 -13.92 7.36 -2.12
C GLY A 165 -12.86 7.46 -1.02
N LEU A 166 -11.61 7.09 -1.32
CA LEU A 166 -10.44 7.32 -0.48
C LEU A 166 -9.47 8.31 -1.15
N PRO A 167 -8.91 9.28 -0.41
CA PRO A 167 -7.85 10.13 -0.95
C PRO A 167 -6.62 9.26 -1.25
N VAL A 168 -5.90 9.62 -2.31
CA VAL A 168 -4.67 8.93 -2.71
C VAL A 168 -3.52 9.93 -2.83
N ILE A 169 -2.30 9.46 -2.63
CA ILE A 169 -1.08 10.23 -2.91
C ILE A 169 -0.22 9.45 -3.90
N ARG A 170 0.38 10.17 -4.85
CA ARG A 170 1.30 9.58 -5.82
C ARG A 170 2.73 9.65 -5.29
N PHE A 171 3.29 8.47 -5.08
CA PHE A 171 4.66 8.25 -4.65
C PHE A 171 5.55 7.86 -5.82
N GLU A 172 6.82 8.25 -5.75
CA GLU A 172 7.92 7.74 -6.57
C GLU A 172 8.92 7.02 -5.67
N ILE A 173 9.40 5.86 -6.10
CA ILE A 173 10.38 5.05 -5.37
C ILE A 173 11.76 5.69 -5.52
N ALA A 174 12.39 6.04 -4.40
CA ALA A 174 13.69 6.72 -4.31
C ALA A 174 14.84 5.78 -3.93
#